data_AF-A0A971SGI9-F1
#
_entry.id   AF-A0A971SGI9-F1
#
_cell.length_a   1.000
_cell.length_b   1.000
_cell.length_c   1.000
_cell.angle_alpha   90.00
_cell.angle_beta   90.00
_cell.angle_gamma   90.00
#
_symmetry.space_group_name_H-M   'P 1'
#
loop_
_entity.id
_entity.type
_entity.pdbx_description
1 polymer ?
#
loop_
_entity_poly.entity_id
_entity_poly.type
_entity_poly.pdbx_seq_one_letter_code
_entity_poly.pdbx_strand_id
1 'polypeptide(L)' 'MTYFTMQLLNGLQIGYIYALIALGYTMVYGIIKLINFAHGEIMMTAAYSIYFFITLLNIPFIPATLLAMLLSMALGMFIE' A
#
# COMPACT_ATOMS: atom_id res chain seq x y z
N MET A 1 12.22 -27.90 19.58
CA MET A 1 12.28 -28.22 18.12
C MET A 1 11.11 -27.65 17.35
N THR A 2 9.88 -27.73 17.84
CA THR A 2 8.68 -27.16 17.20
C THR A 2 8.70 -25.64 17.05
N TYR A 3 9.17 -24.90 18.05
CA TYR A 3 9.24 -23.42 18.01
C TYR A 3 10.17 -22.90 16.90
N PHE A 4 11.34 -23.52 16.74
CA PHE A 4 12.28 -23.17 15.67
C PHE A 4 11.67 -23.39 14.29
N THR A 5 11.00 -24.54 14.08
CA THR A 5 10.29 -24.84 12.83
C THR A 5 9.17 -23.84 12.56
N MET A 6 8.39 -23.45 13.56
CA MET A 6 7.34 -22.43 13.40
C MET A 6 7.92 -21.07 13.04
N GLN A 7 9.02 -20.64 13.67
CA GLN A 7 9.63 -19.36 13.36
C GLN A 7 10.24 -19.33 11.95
N LEU A 8 10.81 -20.47 11.51
CA LEU A 8 11.31 -20.64 10.15
C LEU A 8 10.18 -20.55 9.11
N LEU A 9 9.04 -21.20 9.37
CA LEU A 9 7.87 -21.13 8.50
C LEU A 9 7.26 -19.71 8.46
N ASN A 10 7.17 -19.02 9.61
CA ASN A 10 6.72 -17.63 9.67
C ASN A 10 7.66 -16.69 8.88
N GLY A 11 8.97 -16.88 9.02
CA GLY A 11 9.97 -16.13 8.27
C GLY A 11 9.85 -16.34 6.76
N LEU A 12 9.66 -17.59 6.32
CA LEU A 12 9.41 -17.93 4.92
C LEU A 12 8.10 -17.33 4.39
N GLN A 13 7.04 -17.36 5.19
CA GLN A 13 5.75 -16.79 4.80
C GLN A 13 5.84 -15.28 4.55
N ILE A 14 6.46 -14.54 5.47
CA ILE A 14 6.66 -13.09 5.32
C ILE A 14 7.63 -12.81 4.16
N GLY A 15 8.71 -13.59 4.05
CA GLY A 15 9.67 -13.48 2.95
C GLY A 15 9.04 -13.70 1.57
N TYR A 16 8.13 -14.67 1.45
CA TYR A 16 7.40 -14.94 0.21
C TYR A 16 6.48 -13.78 -0.19
N ILE A 17 5.78 -13.17 0.77
CA ILE A 17 4.96 -11.98 0.52
C ILE A 17 5.83 -10.84 -0.04
N TYR A 18 6.97 -10.57 0.58
CA TYR A 18 7.88 -9.53 0.09
C TYR A 18 8.52 -9.88 -1.26
N ALA A 19 8.85 -11.14 -1.51
CA ALA A 19 9.36 -11.60 -2.80
C ALA A 19 8.31 -11.43 -3.92
N LEU A 20 7.04 -11.75 -3.66
CA LEU A 20 5.95 -11.53 -4.61
C LEU A 20 5.72 -10.04 -4.90
N ILE A 21 5.75 -9.19 -3.87
CA ILE A 21 5.64 -7.73 -4.04
C ILE A 21 6.78 -7.22 -4.94
N ALA A 22 8.03 -7.62 -4.65
CA ALA A 22 9.18 -7.24 -5.45
C ALA A 22 9.06 -7.74 -6.90
N LEU A 23 8.62 -8.98 -7.12
CA LEU A 23 8.40 -9.56 -8.45
C LEU A 23 7.30 -8.82 -9.22
N GLY A 24 6.20 -8.46 -8.56
CA GLY A 24 5.14 -7.63 -9.15
C GLY A 24 5.68 -6.27 -9.63
N TYR A 25 6.48 -5.60 -8.79
CA TYR A 25 7.11 -4.34 -9.16
C TYR A 25 8.11 -4.49 -10.31
N THR A 26 8.96 -5.52 -10.31
CA THR A 26 9.91 -5.72 -11.42
C THR A 26 9.21 -6.09 -12.73
N MET A 27 8.07 -6.77 -12.71
CA MET A 27 7.28 -7.03 -13.92
C MET A 27 6.67 -5.75 -14.49
N VAL A 28 6.11 -4.88 -13.64
CA VAL A 28 5.55 -3.59 -14.07
C VAL A 28 6.65 -2.69 -14.64
N TYR A 29 7.77 -2.54 -13.92
CA TYR A 29 8.87 -1.68 -14.36
C TYR A 29 9.69 -2.27 -15.52
N GLY A 30 9.81 -3.60 -15.61
CA GLY A 30 10.57 -4.28 -16.65
C GLY A 30 10.00 -4.10 -18.05
N ILE A 31 8.68 -3.89 -18.16
CA ILE A 31 7.99 -3.66 -19.44
C ILE A 31 7.79 -2.17 -19.70
N ILE A 32 7.34 -1.40 -18.70
CA ILE A 32 6.87 -0.02 -18.90
C ILE A 32 8.03 1.00 -18.85
N LYS A 33 9.16 0.68 -18.19
CA LYS A 33 10.34 1.55 -18.02
C LYS A 33 10.07 2.94 -17.41
N LEU A 34 8.85 3.23 -16.96
CA LEU A 34 8.48 4.47 -16.27
C LEU A 34 8.37 4.18 -14.77
N ILE A 35 9.13 4.93 -13.98
CA ILE A 35 9.04 4.91 -12.51
C ILE A 35 7.96 5.89 -12.11
N ASN A 36 6.83 5.38 -11.61
CA ASN A 36 5.85 6.20 -10.93
C ASN A 36 6.42 6.62 -9.57
N PHE A 37 7.04 7.80 -9.51
CA PHE A 37 7.60 8.36 -8.28
C PHE A 37 6.52 8.80 -7.29
N ALA A 38 5.29 9.03 -7.77
CA ALA A 38 4.16 9.45 -6.94
C ALA A 38 3.57 8.30 -6.11
N HIS A 39 3.90 7.03 -6.40
CA HIS A 39 3.29 5.89 -5.72
C HIS A 39 3.47 5.93 -4.18
N GLY A 40 4.66 6.28 -3.71
CA GLY A 40 4.94 6.43 -2.28
C GLY A 40 4.20 7.60 -1.65
N GLU A 41 4.13 8.73 -2.35
CA GLU A 41 3.47 9.95 -1.88
C GLU A 41 1.94 9.76 -1.82
N ILE A 42 1.33 9.17 -2.85
CA ILE A 42 -0.11 8.88 -2.94
C ILE A 42 -0.52 7.89 -1.83
N MET A 43 0.28 6.87 -1.56
CA MET A 43 0.03 5.93 -0.45
C MET A 43 0.01 6.64 0.92
N MET A 44 0.97 7.55 1.15
CA MET A 44 1.04 8.31 2.38
C MET A 44 -0.14 9.27 2.52
N THR A 45 -0.52 9.98 1.44
CA THR A 45 -1.69 10.86 1.45
C THR A 45 -2.98 10.09 1.71
N ALA A 46 -3.15 8.87 1.16
CA ALA A 46 -4.31 8.04 1.44
C ALA A 46 -4.40 7.66 2.93
N ALA A 47 -3.29 7.22 3.54
CA ALA A 47 -3.25 6.85 4.95
C ALA A 47 -3.56 8.04 5.89
N TYR A 48 -2.94 9.21 5.64
CA TYR A 48 -3.20 10.41 6.41
C TYR A 48 -4.63 10.96 6.20
N SER A 49 -5.19 10.81 5.01
CA SER A 49 -6.59 11.19 4.75
C SER A 49 -7.56 10.33 5.55
N ILE A 50 -7.34 9.00 5.61
CA ILE A 50 -8.14 8.10 6.46
C ILE A 50 -8.03 8.52 7.93
N TYR A 51 -6.82 8.77 8.41
CA TYR A 51 -6.60 9.24 9.78
C TYR A 51 -7.37 10.53 10.06
N PHE A 52 -7.30 11.51 9.16
CA PHE A 52 -8.00 12.79 9.29
C PHE A 52 -9.52 12.63 9.29
N PHE A 53 -10.07 11.82 8.38
CA PHE A 53 -11.51 11.56 8.31
C PHE A 53 -12.06 10.90 9.57
N ILE A 54 -11.30 9.97 10.16
CA ILE A 54 -11.71 9.29 11.38
C ILE A 54 -11.55 10.21 12.59
N THR A 55 -10.43 10.91 12.73
CA THR A 55 -10.09 11.64 13.97
C THR A 55 -10.75 13.02 14.07
N LEU A 56 -10.74 13.81 12.99
CA LEU A 56 -11.31 15.15 13.01
C LEU A 56 -12.78 15.15 12.61
N LEU A 57 -13.14 14.37 11.59
CA LEU A 57 -14.49 14.39 11.01
C LEU A 57 -15.41 13.29 11.58
N ASN A 58 -14.88 12.41 12.44
CA ASN A 58 -15.63 11.30 13.08
C ASN A 58 -16.38 10.41 12.07
N ILE A 59 -15.84 10.28 10.86
CA ILE A 59 -16.41 9.43 9.82
C ILE A 59 -16.05 7.97 10.15
N PRO A 60 -17.01 7.02 10.06
CA PRO A 60 -16.71 5.61 10.27
C PRO A 60 -15.68 5.09 9.26
N PHE A 61 -14.98 4.02 9.64
CA PHE A 61 -13.85 3.48 8.86
C PHE A 61 -14.17 3.21 7.38
N ILE A 62 -15.29 2.55 7.09
CA ILE A 62 -15.64 2.13 5.72
C ILE A 62 -15.90 3.33 4.79
N PRO A 63 -16.71 4.34 5.16
CA PRO A 63 -16.81 5.55 4.33
C PRO A 63 -15.51 6.35 4.25
N ALA A 64 -14.73 6.41 5.34
CA ALA A 64 -13.46 7.13 5.36
C ALA A 64 -12.43 6.54 4.38
N THR A 65 -12.36 5.21 4.26
CA THR A 65 -11.47 4.55 3.29
C THR A 65 -11.90 4.81 1.85
N LEU A 66 -13.21 4.77 1.56
CA LEU A 66 -13.73 5.08 0.22
C LEU A 66 -13.45 6.54 -0.18
N LEU A 67 -13.67 7.48 0.74
CA LEU A 67 -13.36 8.89 0.51
C LEU A 67 -11.87 9.12 0.28
N ALA A 68 -11.01 8.47 1.07
CA ALA A 68 -9.55 8.55 0.88
C ALA A 68 -9.09 7.94 -0.44
N MET A 69 -9.71 6.85 -0.89
CA MET A 69 -9.44 6.26 -2.22
C MET A 69 -9.82 7.21 -3.35
N LEU A 70 -10.97 7.88 -3.25
CA LEU A 70 -11.37 8.87 -4.26
C LEU A 70 -10.42 10.07 -4.29
N LEU A 71 -9.97 10.53 -3.12
CA LEU A 71 -9.03 11.63 -2.98
C LEU A 71 -7.65 11.29 -3.56
N SER A 72 -7.14 10.09 -3.27
CA SER A 72 -5.84 9.63 -3.79
C SER A 72 -5.90 9.37 -5.30
N MET A 73 -7.02 8.87 -5.82
CA MET A 73 -7.25 8.73 -7.26
C MET A 73 -7.27 10.09 -7.96
N ALA A 74 -7.98 11.06 -7.41
CA ALA A 74 -8.03 12.42 -7.96
C ALA A 74 -6.64 13.05 -7.98
N LEU A 75 -5.88 12.96 -6.88
CA LEU A 75 -4.50 13.47 -6.81
C LEU A 75 -3.59 12.78 -7.83
N GLY A 76 -3.71 11.45 -7.99
CA GLY A 76 -2.95 10.70 -8.99
C GLY A 76 -3.18 11.23 -10.41
N MET A 77 -4.44 11.47 -10.80
CA MET A 77 -4.79 12.02 -12.12
C MET A 77 -4.26 13.44 -12.38
N PHE A 78 -4.01 14.23 -11.33
CA PHE A 78 -3.48 15.58 -11.48
C PHE A 78 -1.95 15.63 -11.52
N ILE A 79 -1.27 14.66 -10.91
CA ILE A 79 0.19 14.62 -10.80
C ILE A 79 0.83 13.93 -12.00
N GLU A 80 0.17 12.90 -12.56
CA GLU A 80 0.70 12.00 -13.58
C GLU A 80 -0.29 11.85 -14.75
#